data_AF-A0ABD5X9X8-F1
#
_entry.id   AF-A0ABD5X9X8-F1
#
_cell.length_a   1.000
_cell.length_b   1.000
_cell.length_c   1.000
_cell.angle_alpha   90.00
_cell.angle_beta   90.00
_cell.angle_gamma   90.00
#
_symmetry.space_group_name_H-M   'P 1'
#
loop_
_entity.id
_entity.type
_entity.pdbx_description
1 polymer ?
#
loop_
_entity_poly.entity_id
_entity_poly.type
_entity_poly.pdbx_seq_one_letter_code
_entity_poly.pdbx_strand_id
1 'polypeptide(L)'
;TDESTDRSRAQVGIGTLIVFIAMVLVAAIAAGVLINTAGFLQTQAEDTGTESTSQVADNLKVITEIGNVSSGDQINQVRLGVQPAAGAGDVNLAQLTLQWVSDDDFANIIVGNESGQNNLATGDVRPGNVVLEDTNGDFGEQYLVDVVKAENEDDIVMTDSSDRYEIIVPLANETVSGDELDGSDSFLGELNPLEEGESVEVTITNEVGAQTVSFLQVPDSLSGDSEDSNVNL
;
A
#
# COMPACT_ATOMS: atom_id res chain seq x y z
N THR A 1 59.95 52.96 -37.62
CA THR A 1 59.60 51.52 -37.52
C THR A 1 59.31 51.07 -36.09
N ASP A 2 59.36 51.96 -35.08
CA ASP A 2 59.18 51.58 -33.66
C ASP A 2 57.69 51.52 -33.22
N GLU A 3 56.86 52.42 -33.77
CA GLU A 3 55.45 52.60 -33.38
C GLU A 3 54.51 51.42 -33.73
N SER A 4 54.86 50.61 -34.73
CA SER A 4 54.10 49.41 -35.10
C SER A 4 54.28 48.26 -34.11
N THR A 5 55.42 48.21 -33.42
CA THR A 5 55.76 47.12 -32.50
C THR A 5 54.99 47.26 -31.19
N ASP A 6 54.84 48.48 -30.67
CA ASP A 6 54.06 48.75 -29.46
C ASP A 6 52.55 48.56 -29.65
N ARG A 7 52.01 48.95 -30.82
CA ARG A 7 50.61 48.65 -31.16
C ARG A 7 50.33 47.15 -31.22
N SER A 8 51.28 46.35 -31.72
CA SER A 8 51.15 44.89 -31.74
C SER A 8 51.20 44.28 -30.34
N ARG A 9 52.06 44.78 -29.44
CA ARG A 9 52.08 44.35 -28.02
C ARG A 9 50.80 44.72 -27.28
N ALA A 10 50.28 45.94 -27.48
CA ALA A 10 49.00 46.37 -26.92
C ALA A 10 47.83 45.52 -27.43
N GLN A 11 47.83 45.17 -28.72
CA GLN A 11 46.81 44.31 -29.33
C GLN A 11 46.84 42.88 -28.78
N VAL A 12 48.03 42.29 -28.57
CA VAL A 12 48.17 40.97 -27.96
C VAL A 12 47.67 40.99 -26.51
N GLY A 13 47.97 42.04 -25.74
CA GLY A 13 47.48 42.20 -24.36
C GLY A 13 45.96 42.35 -24.25
N ILE A 14 45.32 43.01 -25.21
CA ILE A 14 43.85 43.07 -25.28
C ILE A 14 43.28 41.69 -25.65
N GLY A 15 43.92 40.97 -26.57
CA GLY A 15 43.51 39.62 -26.96
C GLY A 15 43.56 38.61 -25.81
N THR A 16 44.60 38.64 -24.98
CA THR A 16 44.70 37.75 -23.80
C THR A 16 43.65 38.08 -22.75
N LEU A 17 43.35 39.36 -22.54
CA LEU A 17 42.35 39.81 -21.56
C LEU A 17 40.93 39.40 -21.98
N ILE A 18 40.62 39.46 -23.28
CA ILE A 18 39.33 38.97 -23.83
C ILE A 18 39.18 37.46 -23.60
N VAL A 19 40.21 36.66 -23.92
CA VAL A 19 40.16 35.20 -23.72
C VAL A 19 40.05 34.84 -22.25
N PHE A 20 40.73 35.58 -21.38
CA PHE A 20 40.64 35.38 -19.94
C PHE A 20 39.22 35.58 -19.42
N ILE A 21 38.55 36.68 -19.80
CA ILE A 21 37.17 36.94 -19.41
C ILE A 21 36.23 35.87 -19.98
N ALA A 22 36.40 35.50 -21.25
CA ALA A 22 35.59 34.46 -21.88
C ALA A 22 35.71 33.12 -21.15
N MET A 23 36.92 32.71 -20.77
CA MET A 23 37.15 31.47 -20.03
C MET A 23 36.50 31.51 -18.64
N VAL A 24 36.58 32.66 -17.94
CA VAL A 24 35.92 32.84 -16.64
C VAL A 24 34.40 32.74 -16.76
N LEU A 25 33.80 33.33 -17.80
CA LEU A 25 32.35 33.24 -18.03
C LEU A 25 31.90 31.81 -18.33
N VAL A 26 32.63 31.08 -19.19
CA VAL A 26 32.34 29.67 -19.48
C VAL A 26 32.47 28.82 -18.22
N ALA A 27 33.51 29.04 -17.41
CA ALA A 27 33.70 28.34 -16.15
C ALA A 27 32.56 28.63 -15.15
N ALA A 28 32.08 29.87 -15.08
CA ALA A 28 30.97 30.24 -14.20
C ALA A 28 29.65 29.57 -14.62
N ILE A 29 29.35 29.52 -15.93
CA ILE A 29 28.16 28.82 -16.44
C ILE A 29 28.28 27.32 -16.18
N ALA A 30 29.44 26.72 -16.47
CA ALA A 30 29.70 25.31 -16.22
C ALA A 30 29.55 24.95 -14.73
N ALA A 31 30.07 25.78 -13.81
CA ALA A 31 29.89 25.61 -12.38
C ALA A 31 28.41 25.70 -11.96
N GLY A 32 27.65 26.64 -12.53
CA GLY A 32 26.21 26.75 -12.30
C GLY A 32 25.44 25.50 -12.71
N VAL A 33 25.77 24.92 -13.87
CA VAL A 33 25.19 23.64 -14.31
C VAL A 33 25.57 22.50 -13.35
N LEU A 34 26.85 22.40 -12.98
CA LEU A 34 27.33 21.36 -12.06
C LEU A 34 26.63 21.42 -10.69
N ILE A 35 26.43 22.61 -10.14
CA ILE A 35 25.73 22.79 -8.86
C ILE A 35 24.26 22.40 -8.99
N ASN A 36 23.59 22.81 -10.07
CA ASN A 36 22.19 22.48 -10.28
C ASN A 36 21.98 20.95 -10.46
N THR A 37 22.85 20.31 -11.24
CA THR A 37 22.83 18.84 -11.38
C THR A 37 23.13 18.14 -10.06
N ALA A 38 24.10 18.63 -9.27
CA ALA A 38 24.39 18.08 -7.96
C ALA A 38 23.20 18.22 -7.00
N GLY A 39 22.52 19.37 -7.00
CA GLY A 39 21.32 19.59 -6.19
C GLY A 39 20.17 18.66 -6.60
N PHE A 40 19.90 18.53 -7.89
CA PHE A 40 18.89 17.59 -8.40
C PHE A 40 19.20 16.14 -7.99
N LEU A 41 20.45 15.70 -8.16
CA LEU A 41 20.86 14.34 -7.79
C LEU A 41 20.82 14.13 -6.27
N GLN A 42 21.05 15.17 -5.47
CA GLN A 42 20.94 15.10 -4.02
C GLN A 42 19.49 14.88 -3.59
N THR A 43 18.55 15.70 -4.06
CA THR A 43 17.12 15.53 -3.75
C THR A 43 16.63 14.16 -4.21
N GLN A 44 16.97 13.74 -5.43
CA GLN A 44 16.62 12.42 -5.92
C GLN A 44 17.19 11.29 -5.04
N ALA A 45 18.42 11.43 -4.55
CA ALA A 45 19.04 10.44 -3.68
C ALA A 45 18.42 10.42 -2.27
N GLU A 46 18.00 11.58 -1.75
CA GLU A 46 17.28 11.69 -0.49
C GLU A 46 15.91 11.03 -0.61
N ASP A 47 15.13 11.36 -1.65
CA ASP A 47 13.80 10.79 -1.90
C ASP A 47 13.85 9.27 -2.09
N THR A 48 14.81 8.77 -2.89
CA THR A 48 15.00 7.31 -3.05
C THR A 48 15.46 6.66 -1.75
N GLY A 49 16.26 7.37 -0.93
CA GLY A 49 16.69 6.89 0.38
C GLY A 49 15.55 6.76 1.37
N THR A 50 14.64 7.75 1.43
CA THR A 50 13.45 7.70 2.27
C THR A 50 12.50 6.62 1.80
N GLU A 51 12.19 6.54 0.50
CA GLU A 51 11.29 5.53 -0.07
C GLU A 51 11.81 4.11 0.20
N SER A 52 13.10 3.87 -0.03
CA SER A 52 13.70 2.55 0.21
C SER A 52 13.69 2.18 1.70
N THR A 53 13.77 3.18 2.59
CA THR A 53 13.70 2.94 4.04
C THR A 53 12.28 2.61 4.45
N SER A 54 11.28 3.36 3.95
CA SER A 54 9.86 3.10 4.16
C SER A 54 9.44 1.72 3.63
N GLN A 55 9.86 1.34 2.42
CA GLN A 55 9.53 0.04 1.83
C GLN A 55 9.99 -1.16 2.69
N VAL A 56 11.06 -1.01 3.48
CA VAL A 56 11.55 -2.08 4.37
C VAL A 56 11.11 -1.90 5.83
N ALA A 57 10.75 -0.70 6.25
CA ALA A 57 10.33 -0.41 7.61
C ALA A 57 8.82 -0.57 7.79
N ASP A 58 8.03 -0.09 6.83
CA ASP A 58 6.57 0.03 6.87
C ASP A 58 5.87 -1.30 6.55
N ASN A 59 6.46 -2.42 6.97
CA ASN A 59 5.87 -3.73 6.81
C ASN A 59 4.68 -3.91 7.75
N LEU A 60 3.74 -4.74 7.32
CA LEU A 60 2.68 -5.24 8.18
C LEU A 60 3.08 -6.59 8.76
N LYS A 61 2.49 -6.93 9.89
CA LYS A 61 2.64 -8.25 10.51
C LYS A 61 1.27 -8.84 10.74
N VAL A 62 1.02 -9.99 10.13
CA VAL A 62 -0.14 -10.83 10.43
C VAL A 62 0.09 -11.50 11.78
N ILE A 63 -0.88 -11.38 12.68
CA ILE A 63 -0.85 -11.93 14.05
C ILE A 63 -1.83 -13.06 14.27
N THR A 64 -2.94 -13.05 13.56
CA THR A 64 -4.01 -14.04 13.67
C THR A 64 -4.59 -14.31 12.30
N GLU A 65 -4.83 -15.58 12.02
CA GLU A 65 -5.45 -16.07 10.78
C GLU A 65 -6.64 -16.91 11.22
N ILE A 66 -7.86 -16.41 11.01
CA ILE A 66 -9.09 -17.03 11.50
C ILE A 66 -10.03 -17.25 10.32
N GLY A 67 -10.53 -18.47 10.16
CA GLY A 67 -11.61 -18.81 9.24
C GLY A 67 -12.93 -18.98 9.98
N ASN A 68 -14.02 -18.45 9.44
CA ASN A 68 -15.37 -18.74 9.92
C ASN A 68 -15.95 -19.94 9.17
N VAL A 69 -16.52 -20.91 9.89
CA VAL A 69 -17.11 -22.12 9.30
C VAL A 69 -18.62 -21.91 9.12
N SER A 70 -19.08 -22.10 7.89
CA SER A 70 -20.49 -22.01 7.53
C SER A 70 -21.21 -23.35 7.60
N SER A 71 -22.52 -23.31 7.39
CA SER A 71 -23.43 -24.45 7.24
C SER A 71 -23.12 -25.27 5.97
N GLY A 72 -22.01 -26.00 6.00
CA GLY A 72 -21.52 -26.80 4.87
C GLY A 72 -20.15 -27.45 5.07
N ASP A 73 -19.57 -27.40 6.27
CA ASP A 73 -18.19 -27.83 6.56
C ASP A 73 -17.18 -27.13 5.62
N GLN A 74 -17.38 -25.84 5.39
CA GLN A 74 -16.60 -24.99 4.50
C GLN A 74 -16.34 -23.63 5.15
N ILE A 75 -15.23 -23.00 4.81
CA ILE A 75 -14.88 -21.65 5.27
C ILE A 75 -15.39 -20.62 4.26
N ASN A 76 -16.27 -19.74 4.73
CA ASN A 76 -16.87 -18.68 3.92
C ASN A 76 -16.28 -17.29 4.22
N GLN A 77 -15.52 -17.15 5.31
CA GLN A 77 -14.91 -15.89 5.69
C GLN A 77 -13.52 -16.13 6.25
N VAL A 78 -12.56 -15.32 5.82
CA VAL A 78 -11.22 -15.28 6.39
C VAL A 78 -10.98 -13.92 7.04
N ARG A 79 -10.44 -13.95 8.25
CA ARG A 79 -10.12 -12.80 9.08
C ARG A 79 -8.64 -12.81 9.41
N LEU A 80 -7.94 -11.77 8.97
CA LEU A 80 -6.51 -11.58 9.16
C LEU A 80 -6.30 -10.44 10.16
N GLY A 81 -5.90 -10.77 11.38
CA GLY A 81 -5.47 -9.76 12.34
C GLY A 81 -4.11 -9.23 11.92
N VAL A 82 -4.01 -7.94 11.70
CA VAL A 82 -2.79 -7.25 11.27
C VAL A 82 -2.38 -6.18 12.28
N GLN A 83 -1.08 -5.99 12.43
CA GLN A 83 -0.46 -4.91 13.19
C GLN A 83 0.72 -4.35 12.40
N PRO A 84 1.11 -3.09 12.59
CA PRO A 84 2.32 -2.55 11.97
C PRO A 84 3.59 -3.25 12.53
N ALA A 85 4.61 -3.42 11.69
CA ALA A 85 5.89 -3.96 12.12
C ALA A 85 6.63 -3.00 13.05
N ALA A 86 7.59 -3.53 13.82
CA ALA A 86 8.39 -2.69 14.71
C ALA A 86 9.22 -1.68 13.91
N GLY A 87 8.95 -0.40 14.11
CA GLY A 87 9.62 0.69 13.38
C GLY A 87 8.98 1.07 12.06
N ALA A 88 7.81 0.48 11.72
CA ALA A 88 6.94 1.02 10.68
C ALA A 88 6.46 2.42 11.08
N GLY A 89 6.38 3.31 10.10
CA GLY A 89 5.63 4.55 10.19
C GLY A 89 4.13 4.30 10.05
N ASP A 90 3.41 5.34 9.66
CA ASP A 90 1.96 5.27 9.48
C ASP A 90 1.62 4.36 8.29
N VAL A 91 0.71 3.41 8.48
CA VAL A 91 0.28 2.50 7.40
C VAL A 91 -1.21 2.67 7.14
N ASN A 92 -1.55 3.12 5.94
CA ASN A 92 -2.94 3.28 5.53
C ASN A 92 -3.51 1.97 4.99
N LEU A 93 -4.53 1.43 5.67
CA LEU A 93 -5.15 0.17 5.27
C LEU A 93 -6.08 0.32 4.06
N ALA A 94 -6.47 1.54 3.68
CA ALA A 94 -7.28 1.80 2.49
C ALA A 94 -6.52 1.53 1.18
N GLN A 95 -5.19 1.62 1.22
CA GLN A 95 -4.33 1.49 0.05
C GLN A 95 -3.66 0.13 -0.04
N LEU A 96 -4.11 -0.85 0.76
CA LEU A 96 -3.59 -2.21 0.63
C LEU A 96 -4.16 -2.87 -0.62
N THR A 97 -3.31 -3.64 -1.27
CA THR A 97 -3.68 -4.56 -2.33
C THR A 97 -3.39 -5.97 -1.85
N LEU A 98 -4.41 -6.82 -1.83
CA LEU A 98 -4.32 -8.20 -1.37
C LEU A 98 -4.36 -9.12 -2.57
N GLN A 99 -3.36 -9.98 -2.74
CA GLN A 99 -3.39 -11.03 -3.75
C GLN A 99 -3.76 -12.35 -3.08
N TRP A 100 -4.85 -12.94 -3.53
CA TRP A 100 -5.33 -14.25 -3.10
C TRP A 100 -4.94 -15.31 -4.13
N VAL A 101 -4.28 -16.37 -3.66
CA VAL A 101 -3.89 -17.50 -4.50
C VAL A 101 -4.28 -18.78 -3.78
N SER A 102 -5.25 -19.50 -4.35
CA SER A 102 -5.56 -20.89 -3.99
C SER A 102 -5.31 -21.82 -5.18
N ASP A 103 -5.57 -23.11 -5.00
CA ASP A 103 -5.46 -24.13 -6.06
C ASP A 103 -6.45 -23.87 -7.20
N ASP A 104 -7.66 -23.40 -6.87
CA ASP A 104 -8.76 -23.20 -7.83
C ASP A 104 -9.05 -21.72 -8.13
N ASP A 105 -8.58 -20.79 -7.29
CA ASP A 105 -8.87 -19.35 -7.41
C ASP A 105 -7.64 -18.46 -7.40
N PHE A 106 -7.73 -17.38 -8.16
CA PHE A 106 -6.79 -16.28 -8.16
C PHE A 106 -7.55 -14.97 -8.22
N ALA A 107 -7.30 -14.08 -7.26
CA ALA A 107 -7.88 -12.75 -7.29
C ALA A 107 -6.96 -11.68 -6.74
N ASN A 108 -7.21 -10.45 -7.19
CA ASN A 108 -6.67 -9.26 -6.59
C ASN A 108 -7.79 -8.52 -5.86
N ILE A 109 -7.61 -8.35 -4.56
CA ILE A 109 -8.59 -7.83 -3.63
C ILE A 109 -8.17 -6.41 -3.24
N ILE A 110 -9.10 -5.47 -3.35
CA ILE A 110 -8.91 -4.07 -2.97
C ILE A 110 -9.83 -3.70 -1.80
N VAL A 111 -9.65 -2.52 -1.20
CA VAL A 111 -10.53 -2.11 -0.10
C VAL A 111 -11.98 -1.96 -0.58
N GLY A 112 -12.93 -2.43 0.23
CA GLY A 112 -14.35 -2.12 0.07
C GLY A 112 -14.65 -0.66 0.43
N ASN A 113 -15.30 0.09 -0.45
CA ASN A 113 -15.58 1.51 -0.23
C ASN A 113 -17.03 1.77 0.25
N GLU A 114 -17.41 3.01 0.55
CA GLU A 114 -18.81 3.43 0.61
C GLU A 114 -19.23 4.07 -0.73
N SER A 115 -20.49 3.92 -1.10
CA SER A 115 -21.12 4.65 -2.17
C SER A 115 -21.64 5.99 -1.72
N GLY A 116 -21.23 7.01 -2.48
CA GLY A 116 -21.63 8.40 -2.27
C GLY A 116 -20.50 9.30 -1.78
N GLN A 117 -19.36 8.74 -1.36
CA GLN A 117 -18.13 9.50 -1.12
C GLN A 117 -17.02 9.03 -2.06
N ASN A 118 -16.81 9.77 -3.15
CA ASN A 118 -15.57 9.73 -3.93
C ASN A 118 -14.42 10.21 -3.04
N ASN A 119 -13.90 9.36 -2.16
CA ASN A 119 -12.80 9.75 -1.29
C ASN A 119 -11.84 8.59 -0.99
N LEU A 120 -11.31 7.97 -2.05
CA LEU A 120 -10.08 7.17 -2.01
C LEU A 120 -8.84 7.96 -1.50
N ALA A 121 -8.97 9.26 -1.19
CA ALA A 121 -7.87 10.18 -0.90
C ALA A 121 -8.01 10.99 0.41
N THR A 122 -9.06 10.76 1.19
CA THR A 122 -9.22 11.41 2.50
C THR A 122 -9.39 10.29 3.51
N GLY A 123 -8.46 10.12 4.46
CA GLY A 123 -8.47 9.05 5.46
C GLY A 123 -9.64 9.10 6.45
N ASP A 124 -10.86 9.07 5.92
CA ASP A 124 -12.16 9.10 6.58
C ASP A 124 -12.96 7.87 6.10
N VAL A 125 -12.30 6.72 5.97
CA VAL A 125 -12.97 5.42 5.84
C VAL A 125 -13.06 4.90 7.27
N ARG A 126 -14.29 4.69 7.75
CA ARG A 126 -14.54 4.20 9.12
C ARG A 126 -14.58 2.66 9.10
N PRO A 127 -14.01 1.98 10.10
CA PRO A 127 -14.15 0.53 10.22
C PRO A 127 -15.63 0.16 10.42
N GLY A 128 -16.10 -0.86 9.70
CA GLY A 128 -17.43 -1.46 9.89
C GLY A 128 -18.63 -0.81 9.16
N ASN A 129 -18.48 0.33 8.47
CA ASN A 129 -19.56 0.95 7.69
C ASN A 129 -19.18 0.93 6.19
N VAL A 130 -19.67 -0.08 5.46
CA VAL A 130 -19.39 -0.26 4.02
C VAL A 130 -20.74 -0.52 3.34
N VAL A 131 -21.32 0.53 2.75
CA VAL A 131 -22.54 0.48 1.92
C VAL A 131 -22.10 0.86 0.50
N LEU A 132 -22.08 -0.07 -0.46
CA LEU A 132 -21.63 0.08 -1.84
C LEU A 132 -22.78 0.05 -2.87
N GLU A 133 -23.51 1.15 -3.02
CA GLU A 133 -24.35 1.44 -4.19
C GLU A 133 -23.54 1.88 -5.44
N ASP A 134 -23.05 0.96 -6.30
CA ASP A 134 -22.77 1.31 -7.70
C ASP A 134 -23.79 0.67 -8.64
N THR A 135 -24.24 1.49 -9.59
CA THR A 135 -25.36 1.27 -10.52
C THR A 135 -25.05 0.20 -11.59
N ASN A 136 -23.89 -0.46 -11.55
CA ASN A 136 -23.42 -1.35 -12.64
C ASN A 136 -23.01 -2.78 -12.23
N GLY A 137 -22.94 -3.13 -10.94
CA GLY A 137 -22.82 -4.53 -10.49
C GLY A 137 -21.56 -5.31 -10.90
N ASP A 138 -20.43 -4.64 -11.12
CA ASP A 138 -19.13 -5.25 -11.39
C ASP A 138 -18.17 -4.87 -10.25
N PHE A 139 -18.38 -5.49 -9.09
CA PHE A 139 -17.44 -5.40 -7.98
C PHE A 139 -16.43 -6.52 -8.15
N GLY A 140 -15.16 -6.20 -8.41
CA GLY A 140 -14.09 -7.16 -8.15
C GLY A 140 -14.01 -7.50 -6.67
N GLU A 141 -13.20 -8.51 -6.32
CA GLU A 141 -13.02 -8.92 -4.92
C GLU A 141 -12.61 -7.75 -4.03
N GLN A 142 -13.24 -7.62 -2.87
CA GLN A 142 -12.94 -6.58 -1.89
C GLN A 142 -12.74 -7.15 -0.49
N TYR A 143 -11.89 -6.50 0.29
CA TYR A 143 -11.71 -6.76 1.72
C TYR A 143 -12.32 -5.64 2.54
N LEU A 144 -12.79 -5.99 3.73
CA LEU A 144 -13.22 -5.04 4.73
C LEU A 144 -12.14 -4.90 5.81
N VAL A 145 -12.19 -3.78 6.53
CA VAL A 145 -11.31 -3.53 7.67
C VAL A 145 -12.19 -3.27 8.88
N ASP A 146 -11.92 -4.03 9.95
CA ASP A 146 -12.53 -3.83 11.25
C ASP A 146 -11.45 -3.43 12.27
N VAL A 147 -11.83 -2.63 13.26
CA VAL A 147 -10.92 -2.13 14.29
C VAL A 147 -10.96 -3.04 15.51
N VAL A 148 -9.82 -3.65 15.83
CA VAL A 148 -9.68 -4.42 17.08
C VAL A 148 -9.20 -3.51 18.20
N LYS A 149 -8.21 -2.66 17.89
CA LYS A 149 -7.65 -1.67 18.81
C LYS A 149 -6.89 -0.63 18.01
N ALA A 150 -7.28 0.63 18.08
CA ALA A 150 -6.54 1.74 17.48
C ALA A 150 -6.45 2.91 18.47
N GLU A 151 -5.50 3.81 18.26
CA GLU A 151 -5.52 5.12 18.93
C GLU A 151 -6.74 5.95 18.48
N ASN A 152 -7.09 5.86 17.20
CA ASN A 152 -8.28 6.46 16.61
C ASN A 152 -9.16 5.37 15.95
N GLU A 153 -10.36 5.16 16.48
CA GLU A 153 -11.30 4.15 15.95
C GLU A 153 -12.14 4.69 14.76
N ASP A 154 -12.01 5.98 14.44
CA ASP A 154 -12.72 6.62 13.33
C ASP A 154 -11.94 6.58 12.01
N ASP A 155 -10.71 6.07 12.01
CA ASP A 155 -9.89 5.91 10.80
C ASP A 155 -9.33 4.49 10.64
N ILE A 156 -8.90 4.20 9.41
CA ILE A 156 -8.23 2.94 9.05
C ILE A 156 -6.72 3.13 8.81
N VAL A 157 -6.11 4.08 9.53
CA VAL A 157 -4.67 4.35 9.46
C VAL A 157 -4.01 3.87 10.75
N MET A 158 -3.08 2.92 10.63
CA MET A 158 -2.23 2.53 11.75
C MET A 158 -1.23 3.64 12.02
N THR A 159 -1.26 4.23 13.21
CA THR A 159 -0.35 5.33 13.62
C THR A 159 0.53 4.94 14.80
N ASP A 160 0.13 3.93 15.59
CA ASP A 160 0.94 3.36 16.66
C ASP A 160 1.29 1.88 16.39
N SER A 161 2.47 1.47 16.86
CA SER A 161 2.91 0.07 16.93
C SER A 161 1.95 -0.89 17.65
N SER A 162 1.03 -0.34 18.45
CA SER A 162 0.03 -1.06 19.25
C SER A 162 -1.31 -1.23 18.52
N ASP A 163 -1.48 -0.56 17.38
CA ASP A 163 -2.70 -0.62 16.60
C ASP A 163 -2.87 -2.00 15.98
N ARG A 164 -4.12 -2.45 15.95
CA ARG A 164 -4.54 -3.76 15.50
C ARG A 164 -5.85 -3.61 14.76
N TYR A 165 -5.82 -4.05 13.51
CA TYR A 165 -6.99 -4.09 12.65
C TYR A 165 -7.18 -5.53 12.18
N GLU A 166 -8.41 -5.87 11.84
CA GLU A 166 -8.76 -7.14 11.23
C GLU A 166 -9.16 -6.89 9.78
N ILE A 167 -8.47 -7.55 8.85
CA ILE A 167 -8.83 -7.55 7.45
C ILE A 167 -9.74 -8.74 7.22
N ILE A 168 -10.95 -8.47 6.74
CA ILE A 168 -11.98 -9.47 6.51
C ILE A 168 -12.06 -9.70 5.00
N VAL A 169 -11.73 -10.92 4.58
CA VAL A 169 -11.89 -11.41 3.21
C VAL A 169 -13.08 -12.36 3.19
N PRO A 170 -14.24 -11.91 2.72
CA PRO A 170 -15.38 -12.77 2.44
C PRO A 170 -15.19 -13.69 1.22
N LEU A 171 -15.76 -14.88 1.29
CA LEU A 171 -15.76 -15.93 0.27
C LEU A 171 -17.20 -16.43 0.04
N ALA A 172 -17.39 -17.29 -0.95
CA ALA A 172 -18.57 -18.12 -1.17
C ALA A 172 -19.90 -17.37 -1.30
N ASN A 173 -19.89 -16.16 -1.86
CA ASN A 173 -21.07 -15.30 -1.98
C ASN A 173 -21.72 -15.04 -0.60
N GLU A 174 -20.91 -15.02 0.46
CA GLU A 174 -21.37 -14.72 1.81
C GLU A 174 -21.63 -13.23 1.96
N THR A 175 -22.83 -12.89 2.43
CA THR A 175 -23.18 -11.54 2.84
C THR A 175 -22.53 -11.20 4.18
N VAL A 176 -21.47 -10.40 4.15
CA VAL A 176 -20.96 -9.75 5.36
C VAL A 176 -21.90 -8.61 5.73
N SER A 177 -22.65 -8.78 6.81
CA SER A 177 -23.51 -7.75 7.37
C SER A 177 -22.76 -7.02 8.50
N GLY A 178 -22.39 -5.76 8.30
CA GLY A 178 -22.00 -4.89 9.41
C GLY A 178 -23.23 -4.59 10.28
N ASP A 179 -23.03 -4.41 11.59
CA ASP A 179 -24.10 -4.16 12.58
C ASP A 179 -24.88 -2.83 12.32
N GLU A 180 -24.41 -2.02 11.36
CA GLU A 180 -25.01 -0.76 10.91
C GLU A 180 -25.53 -0.78 9.45
N LEU A 181 -25.50 -1.93 8.76
CA LEU A 181 -25.92 -2.03 7.35
C LEU A 181 -27.41 -2.39 7.24
N ASP A 182 -28.20 -1.53 6.59
CA ASP A 182 -29.59 -1.85 6.21
C ASP A 182 -29.56 -3.02 5.20
N GLY A 183 -30.33 -4.08 5.45
CA GLY A 183 -30.15 -5.42 4.86
C GLY A 183 -30.39 -5.57 3.35
N SER A 184 -30.23 -4.52 2.55
CA SER A 184 -30.22 -4.57 1.08
C SER A 184 -28.85 -4.40 0.45
N ASP A 185 -27.82 -3.99 1.21
CA ASP A 185 -26.47 -3.81 0.67
C ASP A 185 -25.58 -4.97 1.12
N SER A 186 -25.62 -6.03 0.32
CA SER A 186 -24.97 -7.30 0.62
C SER A 186 -23.74 -7.42 -0.25
N PHE A 187 -22.56 -7.36 0.39
CA PHE A 187 -21.33 -7.77 -0.24
C PHE A 187 -21.43 -9.25 -0.62
N LEU A 188 -20.97 -9.64 -1.81
CA LEU A 188 -20.90 -11.03 -2.24
C LEU A 188 -19.45 -11.32 -2.62
N GLY A 189 -18.79 -12.21 -1.87
CA GLY A 189 -17.45 -12.69 -2.25
C GLY A 189 -17.56 -13.55 -3.49
N GLU A 190 -16.78 -13.28 -4.53
CA GLU A 190 -16.81 -14.10 -5.75
C GLU A 190 -15.80 -15.27 -5.67
N LEU A 191 -14.91 -15.26 -4.66
CA LEU A 191 -14.02 -16.37 -4.31
C LEU A 191 -14.80 -17.62 -3.89
N ASN A 192 -14.31 -18.81 -4.23
CA ASN A 192 -14.91 -20.05 -3.74
C ASN A 192 -14.68 -20.22 -2.23
N PRO A 193 -15.60 -20.90 -1.52
CA PRO A 193 -15.35 -21.31 -0.14
C PRO A 193 -14.12 -22.20 -0.06
N LEU A 194 -13.41 -22.15 1.07
CA LEU A 194 -12.30 -23.06 1.32
C LEU A 194 -12.80 -24.37 1.93
N GLU A 195 -12.32 -25.49 1.38
CA GLU A 195 -12.65 -26.84 1.87
C GLU A 195 -11.59 -27.40 2.83
N GLU A 196 -11.93 -28.49 3.52
CA GLU A 196 -11.02 -29.20 4.44
C GLU A 196 -9.71 -29.58 3.72
N GLY A 197 -8.56 -29.20 4.30
CA GLY A 197 -7.23 -29.52 3.76
C GLY A 197 -6.72 -28.59 2.65
N GLU A 198 -7.48 -27.54 2.28
CA GLU A 198 -7.04 -26.54 1.30
C GLU A 198 -5.98 -25.59 1.88
N SER A 199 -5.14 -25.03 1.01
CA SER A 199 -4.13 -24.03 1.38
C SER A 199 -4.23 -22.80 0.51
N VAL A 200 -4.12 -21.62 1.13
CA VAL A 200 -4.17 -20.33 0.47
C VAL A 200 -2.93 -19.52 0.79
N GLU A 201 -2.38 -18.88 -0.23
CA GLU A 201 -1.36 -17.84 -0.07
C GLU A 201 -2.00 -16.46 -0.25
N VAL A 202 -1.87 -15.62 0.78
CA VAL A 202 -2.31 -14.22 0.74
C VAL A 202 -1.09 -13.31 0.80
N THR A 203 -0.91 -12.51 -0.25
CA THR A 203 0.12 -11.48 -0.29
C THR A 203 -0.51 -10.10 -0.09
N ILE A 204 -0.20 -9.46 1.03
CA ILE A 204 -0.62 -8.09 1.33
C ILE A 204 0.49 -7.14 0.87
N THR A 205 0.17 -6.18 0.01
CA THR A 205 1.08 -5.11 -0.42
C THR A 205 0.57 -3.76 0.06
N ASN A 206 1.43 -2.96 0.70
CA ASN A 206 1.09 -1.60 1.15
C ASN A 206 1.36 -0.53 0.07
N GLU A 207 1.09 0.75 0.39
CA GLU A 207 1.26 1.87 -0.54
C GLU A 207 2.72 2.12 -0.97
N VAL A 208 3.70 1.83 -0.11
CA VAL A 208 5.15 1.95 -0.40
C VAL A 208 5.75 0.67 -0.98
N GLY A 209 4.92 -0.32 -1.34
CA GLY A 209 5.35 -1.58 -1.96
C GLY A 209 6.06 -2.56 -1.03
N ALA A 210 5.91 -2.42 0.29
CA ALA A 210 6.26 -3.45 1.26
C ALA A 210 5.27 -4.61 1.16
N GLN A 211 5.76 -5.84 1.18
CA GLN A 211 4.96 -7.04 0.98
C GLN A 211 5.02 -7.96 2.19
N THR A 212 3.85 -8.43 2.62
CA THR A 212 3.68 -9.41 3.69
C THR A 212 2.95 -10.61 3.14
N VAL A 213 3.56 -11.80 3.23
CA VAL A 213 2.95 -13.05 2.77
C VAL A 213 2.47 -13.84 3.99
N SER A 214 1.22 -14.28 3.95
CA SER A 214 0.60 -15.19 4.91
C SER A 214 0.16 -16.46 4.19
N PHE A 215 0.33 -17.60 4.86
CA PHE A 215 -0.09 -18.91 4.37
C PHE A 215 -1.17 -19.42 5.31
N LEU A 216 -2.37 -19.58 4.77
CA LEU A 216 -3.51 -20.11 5.51
C LEU A 216 -3.67 -21.58 5.14
N GLN A 217 -3.82 -22.45 6.14
CA GLN A 217 -4.06 -23.87 5.92
C GLN A 217 -5.32 -24.31 6.64
N VAL A 218 -6.31 -24.75 5.85
CA VAL A 218 -7.53 -25.32 6.41
C VAL A 218 -7.23 -26.70 7.00
N PRO A 219 -7.65 -27.01 8.23
CA PRO A 219 -7.51 -28.34 8.81
C PRO A 219 -8.16 -29.44 7.96
N ASP A 220 -7.64 -30.67 8.04
CA ASP A 220 -8.18 -31.86 7.36
C ASP A 220 -9.59 -32.27 7.82
N SER A 221 -10.13 -31.65 8.88
CA SER A 221 -11.52 -31.81 9.27
C SER A 221 -12.06 -30.61 10.05
N LEU A 222 -13.23 -30.13 9.63
CA LEU A 222 -14.05 -29.10 10.25
C LEU A 222 -15.24 -29.71 11.02
N SER A 223 -15.37 -31.05 11.01
CA SER A 223 -16.50 -31.82 11.58
C SER A 223 -16.73 -31.71 13.11
N GLY A 224 -15.86 -31.02 13.83
CA GLY A 224 -16.00 -30.76 15.27
C GLY A 224 -16.60 -29.40 15.61
N ASP A 225 -16.78 -28.57 14.60
CA ASP A 225 -17.08 -27.16 14.74
C ASP A 225 -18.52 -26.87 14.33
N SER A 226 -19.20 -26.03 15.11
CA SER A 226 -20.58 -25.63 14.83
C SER A 226 -20.63 -24.55 13.75
N GLU A 227 -21.80 -24.34 13.15
CA GLU A 227 -22.08 -23.13 12.36
C GLU A 227 -21.63 -21.88 13.15
N ASP A 228 -20.97 -20.95 12.45
CA ASP A 228 -20.36 -19.71 12.98
C ASP A 228 -19.17 -19.92 13.94
N SER A 229 -18.57 -21.11 13.96
CA SER A 229 -17.33 -21.34 14.70
C SER A 229 -16.13 -20.69 14.01
N ASN A 230 -15.13 -20.32 14.82
CA ASN A 230 -13.89 -19.72 14.36
C ASN A 230 -12.76 -20.74 14.46
N VAL A 231 -12.12 -21.03 13.33
CA VAL A 231 -11.00 -21.96 13.20
C VAL A 231 -9.73 -21.16 12.97
N ASN A 232 -8.64 -21.52 13.64
CA ASN A 232 -7.34 -20.94 13.33
C ASN A 232 -6.77 -21.58 12.06
N LEU A 233 -6.39 -20.76 11.11
CA LEU A 233 -5.79 -21.15 9.83
C LEU A 233 -4.26 -21.09 9.86
#